data_AF-A0A7M2A080-F1
#
_entry.id   AF-A0A7M2A080-F1
#
_cell.length_a   1.000
_cell.length_b   1.000
_cell.length_c   1.000
_cell.angle_alpha   90.00
_cell.angle_beta   90.00
_cell.angle_gamma   90.00
#
_symmetry.space_group_name_H-M   'P 1'
#
loop_
_entity.id
_entity.type
_entity.pdbx_description
1 polymer ?
#
loop_
_entity_poly.entity_id
_entity_poly.type
_entity_poly.pdbx_seq_one_letter_code
_entity_poly.pdbx_strand_id
1 'polypeptide(L)'
;MAKMPPEHFSQPIGVTDAADFEKLFQGWVDRGAEGAETEEGGVVCAWAANSFDELLEYMGFEGDVKENVKSSIAKYNEYCAQGEDEDFGRDPKLLLDVSEPPFFGMYSVEEKPMLGTVALNGLVIDDDQRVLDKNYNPIEGLYATGNNSGGRFAVQYSTAISGLTLGFAMTLGRELGKALAEK
;
A
#
# COMPACT_ATOMS: atom_id res chain seq x y z
N MET A 1 -9.73 -9.18 -23.00
CA MET A 1 -9.26 -8.92 -21.63
C MET A 1 -7.74 -8.85 -21.63
N ALA A 2 -7.18 -7.68 -21.39
CA ALA A 2 -5.74 -7.50 -21.31
C ALA A 2 -5.23 -8.16 -20.02
N LYS A 3 -4.43 -9.21 -20.14
CA LYS A 3 -3.70 -9.79 -19.01
C LYS A 3 -2.54 -8.85 -18.70
N MET A 4 -2.68 -8.05 -17.65
CA MET A 4 -1.58 -7.27 -17.10
C MET A 4 -0.50 -8.26 -16.59
N PRO A 5 0.79 -8.07 -16.91
CA PRO A 5 1.83 -8.91 -16.35
C PRO A 5 1.92 -8.69 -14.83
N PRO A 6 2.20 -9.73 -14.03
CA PRO A 6 2.20 -9.64 -12.58
C PRO A 6 3.46 -8.91 -12.13
N GLU A 7 3.28 -7.73 -11.56
CA GLU A 7 4.35 -6.97 -10.93
C GLU A 7 4.15 -6.91 -9.42
N HIS A 8 4.41 -8.01 -8.69
CA HIS A 8 4.69 -7.93 -7.25
C HIS A 8 5.70 -8.98 -6.75
N PHE A 9 6.73 -8.42 -6.09
CA PHE A 9 7.81 -9.05 -5.33
C PHE A 9 7.25 -9.88 -4.16
N SER A 10 7.37 -11.22 -4.17
CA SER A 10 7.56 -12.07 -2.95
C SER A 10 7.26 -13.59 -3.09
N GLN A 11 6.81 -14.12 -4.23
CA GLN A 11 6.53 -15.57 -4.33
C GLN A 11 7.75 -16.37 -4.84
N PRO A 12 8.05 -17.56 -4.27
CA PRO A 12 9.02 -18.50 -4.83
C PRO A 12 8.61 -18.96 -6.25
N ILE A 13 9.59 -19.11 -7.13
CA ILE A 13 9.40 -19.63 -8.50
C ILE A 13 8.69 -21.00 -8.43
N GLY A 14 7.53 -21.13 -9.08
CA GLY A 14 6.81 -22.41 -9.23
C GLY A 14 5.48 -22.54 -8.47
N VAL A 15 5.05 -21.50 -7.75
CA VAL A 15 3.68 -21.40 -7.22
C VAL A 15 2.82 -20.64 -8.23
N THR A 16 1.54 -21.02 -8.37
CA THR A 16 0.63 -20.30 -9.28
C THR A 16 0.31 -18.91 -8.70
N ASP A 17 0.58 -17.85 -9.48
CA ASP A 17 0.34 -16.44 -9.12
C ASP A 17 -1.15 -16.06 -8.98
N ALA A 18 -2.05 -17.04 -8.96
CA ALA A 18 -3.47 -16.81 -9.07
C ALA A 18 -4.10 -16.74 -7.67
N ALA A 19 -3.94 -15.60 -7.00
CA ALA A 19 -4.99 -15.18 -6.09
C ALA A 19 -6.27 -15.03 -6.92
N ASP A 20 -7.24 -15.90 -6.67
CA ASP A 20 -8.56 -15.81 -7.28
C ASP A 20 -9.32 -14.68 -6.57
N PHE A 21 -9.07 -13.44 -6.99
CA PHE A 21 -9.68 -12.26 -6.42
C PHE A 21 -11.19 -12.24 -6.60
N GLU A 22 -11.70 -12.83 -7.69
CA GLU A 22 -13.13 -12.94 -7.91
C GLU A 22 -13.76 -13.84 -6.86
N LYS A 23 -13.19 -15.02 -6.61
CA LYS A 23 -13.62 -15.90 -5.52
C LYS A 23 -13.45 -15.24 -4.14
N LEU A 24 -12.35 -14.52 -3.91
CA LEU A 24 -12.09 -13.83 -2.64
C LEU A 24 -13.16 -12.78 -2.35
N PHE A 25 -13.42 -11.90 -3.31
CA PHE A 25 -14.39 -10.81 -3.16
C PHE A 25 -15.83 -11.32 -3.15
N GLN A 26 -16.14 -12.37 -3.94
CA GLN A 26 -17.42 -13.06 -3.82
C GLN A 26 -17.61 -13.66 -2.42
N GLY A 27 -16.55 -14.24 -1.85
CA GLY A 27 -16.58 -14.72 -0.47
C GLY A 27 -16.91 -13.64 0.56
N TRP A 28 -16.49 -12.38 0.34
CA TRP A 28 -16.86 -11.27 1.23
C TRP A 28 -18.35 -10.92 1.11
N VAL A 29 -18.89 -10.95 -0.12
CA VAL A 29 -20.33 -10.74 -0.36
C VAL A 29 -21.15 -11.86 0.28
N ASP A 30 -20.73 -13.11 0.10
CA ASP A 30 -21.42 -14.29 0.62
C ASP A 30 -21.45 -14.32 2.16
N ARG A 31 -20.41 -13.79 2.81
CA ARG A 31 -20.28 -13.71 4.27
C ARG A 31 -21.03 -12.53 4.90
N GLY A 32 -21.41 -11.53 4.11
CA GLY A 32 -22.20 -10.38 4.56
C GLY A 32 -21.65 -9.73 5.83
N ALA A 33 -22.45 -9.70 6.90
CA ALA A 33 -22.08 -9.10 8.19
C ALA A 33 -20.86 -9.74 8.86
N GLU A 34 -20.52 -11.00 8.54
CA GLU A 34 -19.31 -11.63 9.07
C GLU A 34 -18.02 -11.08 8.43
N GLY A 35 -18.14 -10.40 7.29
CA GLY A 35 -17.05 -9.74 6.58
C GLY A 35 -15.98 -10.67 5.98
N ALA A 36 -14.81 -10.11 5.69
CA ALA A 36 -13.68 -10.82 5.11
C ALA A 36 -13.13 -11.90 6.04
N GLU A 37 -12.65 -13.01 5.46
CA GLU A 37 -12.03 -14.09 6.24
C GLU A 37 -10.73 -13.62 6.90
N THR A 38 -10.55 -14.01 8.16
CA THR A 38 -9.35 -13.71 8.93
C THR A 38 -8.78 -14.99 9.51
N GLU A 39 -7.50 -14.95 9.83
CA GLU A 39 -6.86 -15.95 10.70
C GLU A 39 -7.53 -16.02 12.08
N GLU A 40 -7.33 -17.12 12.80
CA GLU A 40 -7.94 -17.36 14.11
C GLU A 40 -7.57 -16.24 15.10
N GLY A 41 -8.58 -15.61 15.69
CA GLY A 41 -8.40 -14.45 16.58
C GLY A 41 -8.13 -13.11 15.86
N GLY A 42 -8.17 -13.08 14.53
CA GLY A 42 -8.03 -11.87 13.74
C GLY A 42 -9.25 -10.94 13.83
N VAL A 43 -9.01 -9.65 13.67
CA VAL A 43 -10.06 -8.62 13.60
C VAL A 43 -10.52 -8.47 12.15
N VAL A 44 -11.82 -8.63 11.92
CA VAL A 44 -12.46 -8.36 10.62
C VAL A 44 -12.44 -6.85 10.38
N CYS A 45 -11.96 -6.45 9.21
CA CYS A 45 -11.76 -5.04 8.86
C CYS A 45 -12.15 -4.72 7.42
N ALA A 46 -12.79 -5.67 6.72
CA ALA A 46 -13.29 -5.49 5.37
C ALA A 46 -14.61 -6.23 5.16
N TRP A 47 -15.53 -5.63 4.41
CA TRP A 47 -16.86 -6.14 4.13
C TRP A 47 -17.27 -5.84 2.70
N ALA A 48 -18.27 -6.56 2.21
CA ALA A 48 -18.92 -6.29 0.94
C ALA A 48 -20.44 -6.43 1.07
N ALA A 49 -21.21 -5.64 0.31
CA ALA A 49 -22.66 -5.77 0.23
C ALA A 49 -23.21 -5.23 -1.10
N ASN A 50 -24.47 -5.55 -1.41
CA ASN A 50 -25.13 -5.09 -2.64
C ASN A 50 -25.75 -3.70 -2.52
N SER A 51 -25.68 -3.09 -1.33
CA SER A 51 -26.13 -1.73 -1.06
C SER A 51 -25.22 -1.04 -0.04
N PHE A 52 -25.13 0.29 -0.11
CA PHE A 52 -24.44 1.06 0.93
C PHE A 52 -25.11 0.92 2.29
N ASP A 53 -26.42 0.72 2.33
CA ASP A 53 -27.13 0.55 3.60
C ASP A 53 -26.67 -0.68 4.37
N GLU A 54 -26.59 -1.82 3.70
CA GLU A 54 -26.08 -3.07 4.27
C GLU A 54 -24.58 -2.97 4.57
N LEU A 55 -23.78 -2.45 3.64
CA LEU A 55 -22.33 -2.35 3.83
C LEU A 55 -21.98 -1.52 5.07
N LEU A 56 -22.61 -0.35 5.22
CA LEU A 56 -22.33 0.53 6.34
C LEU A 56 -22.85 -0.03 7.66
N GLU A 57 -23.95 -0.79 7.64
CA GLU A 57 -24.42 -1.53 8.82
C GLU A 57 -23.41 -2.62 9.22
N TYR A 58 -22.89 -3.39 8.27
CA TYR A 58 -21.86 -4.40 8.54
C TYR A 58 -20.57 -3.80 9.12
N MET A 59 -20.23 -2.58 8.69
CA MET A 59 -19.09 -1.81 9.20
C MET A 59 -19.37 -1.12 10.54
N GLY A 60 -20.58 -1.25 11.11
CA GLY A 60 -20.97 -0.65 12.39
C GLY A 60 -21.22 0.85 12.34
N PHE A 61 -21.48 1.43 11.17
CA PHE A 61 -21.84 2.84 11.04
C PHE A 61 -23.35 3.04 11.24
N GLU A 62 -23.71 3.97 12.13
CA GLU A 62 -25.10 4.27 12.49
C GLU A 62 -25.39 5.78 12.45
N GLY A 63 -26.68 6.12 12.40
CA GLY A 63 -27.19 7.49 12.51
C GLY A 63 -26.56 8.46 11.50
N ASP A 64 -26.19 9.64 11.97
CA ASP A 64 -25.66 10.72 11.15
C ASP A 64 -24.36 10.33 10.42
N VAL A 65 -23.56 9.42 10.98
CA VAL A 65 -22.32 8.96 10.34
C VAL A 65 -22.62 8.21 9.05
N LYS A 66 -23.62 7.32 9.07
CA LYS A 66 -24.05 6.55 7.90
C LYS A 66 -24.49 7.49 6.76
N GLU A 67 -25.28 8.50 7.08
CA GLU A 67 -25.78 9.47 6.11
C GLU A 67 -24.68 10.39 5.57
N ASN A 68 -23.73 10.81 6.42
CA ASN A 68 -22.58 11.59 5.99
C ASN A 68 -21.69 10.82 5.01
N VAL A 69 -21.46 9.52 5.23
CA VAL A 69 -20.68 8.68 4.31
C VAL A 69 -21.38 8.57 2.96
N LYS A 70 -22.68 8.28 2.94
CA LYS A 70 -23.47 8.21 1.68
C LYS A 70 -23.44 9.54 0.92
N SER A 71 -23.59 10.66 1.63
CA SER A 71 -23.52 12.00 1.02
C SER A 71 -22.15 12.29 0.43
N SER A 72 -21.07 11.90 1.11
CA SER A 72 -19.70 12.03 0.61
C SER A 72 -19.49 11.22 -0.68
N ILE A 73 -19.97 9.96 -0.70
CA ILE A 73 -19.89 9.11 -1.90
C ILE A 73 -20.70 9.71 -3.06
N ALA A 74 -21.91 10.21 -2.79
CA ALA A 74 -22.73 10.85 -3.81
C ALA A 74 -22.04 12.08 -4.41
N LYS A 75 -21.44 12.94 -3.58
CA LYS A 75 -20.67 14.10 -4.02
C LYS A 75 -19.45 13.69 -4.86
N TYR A 76 -18.72 12.67 -4.43
CA TYR A 76 -17.60 12.14 -5.20
C TYR A 76 -18.04 11.55 -6.56
N ASN A 77 -19.19 10.88 -6.63
CA ASN A 77 -19.74 10.41 -7.91
C ASN A 77 -20.13 11.55 -8.85
N GLU A 78 -20.59 12.70 -8.31
CA GLU A 78 -20.80 13.92 -9.10
C GLU A 78 -19.48 14.45 -9.69
N TYR A 79 -18.40 14.46 -8.91
CA TYR A 79 -17.06 14.81 -9.40
C TYR A 79 -16.58 13.86 -10.50
N CYS A 80 -16.79 12.56 -10.34
CA CYS A 80 -16.48 11.58 -11.39
C CYS A 80 -17.24 11.88 -12.69
N ALA A 81 -18.52 12.25 -12.60
CA ALA A 81 -19.33 12.58 -13.77
C ALA A 81 -18.90 13.91 -14.43
N GLN A 82 -18.46 14.89 -13.64
CA GLN A 82 -17.99 16.18 -14.12
C GLN A 82 -16.54 16.14 -14.63
N GLY A 83 -15.75 15.18 -14.16
CA GLY A 83 -14.33 15.05 -14.47
C GLY A 83 -13.45 16.03 -13.69
N GLU A 84 -13.92 16.57 -12.56
CA GLU A 84 -13.20 17.53 -11.73
C GLU A 84 -13.55 17.30 -10.25
N ASP A 85 -12.52 17.05 -9.42
CA ASP A 85 -12.66 17.00 -7.96
C ASP A 85 -12.30 18.37 -7.37
N GLU A 86 -13.33 19.15 -7.04
CA GLU A 86 -13.17 20.52 -6.55
C GLU A 86 -12.66 20.58 -5.10
N ASP A 87 -12.82 19.51 -4.31
CA ASP A 87 -12.43 19.51 -2.90
C ASP A 87 -10.92 19.23 -2.73
N PHE A 88 -10.37 18.29 -3.51
CA PHE A 88 -8.98 17.83 -3.32
C PHE A 88 -8.13 17.84 -4.59
N GLY A 89 -8.70 18.16 -5.76
CA GLY A 89 -7.96 18.28 -7.02
C GLY A 89 -7.40 16.95 -7.53
N ARG A 90 -8.07 15.82 -7.26
CA ARG A 90 -7.68 14.51 -7.78
C ARG A 90 -7.62 14.52 -9.31
N ASP A 91 -6.59 13.88 -9.88
CA ASP A 91 -6.44 13.76 -11.33
C ASP A 91 -7.71 13.12 -11.94
N PRO A 92 -8.35 13.76 -12.93
CA PRO A 92 -9.56 13.23 -13.57
C PRO A 92 -9.44 11.80 -14.08
N LYS A 93 -8.24 11.35 -14.47
CA LYS A 93 -7.99 9.97 -14.92
C LYS A 93 -8.09 8.93 -13.81
N LEU A 94 -8.03 9.39 -12.56
CA LEU A 94 -8.12 8.55 -11.37
C LEU A 94 -9.50 8.68 -10.69
N LEU A 95 -10.43 9.45 -11.26
CA LEU A 95 -11.80 9.51 -10.81
C LEU A 95 -12.54 8.26 -11.29
N LEU A 96 -12.82 7.38 -10.34
CA LEU A 96 -13.53 6.13 -10.54
C LEU A 96 -14.74 6.20 -9.63
N ASP A 97 -15.95 6.24 -10.20
CA ASP A 97 -17.18 6.32 -9.44
C ASP A 97 -17.43 5.04 -8.63
N VAL A 98 -18.24 5.20 -7.59
CA VAL A 98 -18.70 4.12 -6.71
C VAL A 98 -20.21 4.04 -6.85
N SER A 99 -20.70 3.58 -8.01
CA SER A 99 -22.14 3.51 -8.32
C SER A 99 -22.66 2.10 -8.59
N GLU A 100 -21.79 1.15 -8.92
CA GLU A 100 -22.16 -0.23 -9.25
C GLU A 100 -21.87 -1.17 -8.07
N PRO A 101 -22.86 -1.96 -7.59
CA PRO A 101 -22.63 -3.00 -6.60
C PRO A 101 -21.92 -4.22 -7.22
N PRO A 102 -21.29 -5.09 -6.40
CA PRO A 102 -21.19 -5.00 -4.94
C PRO A 102 -20.23 -3.88 -4.48
N PHE A 103 -20.59 -3.24 -3.38
CA PHE A 103 -19.77 -2.22 -2.73
C PHE A 103 -18.85 -2.87 -1.71
N PHE A 104 -17.62 -2.38 -1.62
CA PHE A 104 -16.60 -2.87 -0.71
C PHE A 104 -16.15 -1.76 0.23
N GLY A 105 -15.97 -2.10 1.51
CA GLY A 105 -15.53 -1.16 2.54
C GLY A 105 -14.48 -1.79 3.43
N MET A 106 -13.48 -1.01 3.82
CA MET A 106 -12.44 -1.43 4.76
C MET A 106 -11.96 -0.26 5.62
N TYR A 107 -11.46 -0.57 6.81
CA TYR A 107 -10.79 0.40 7.67
C TYR A 107 -9.58 -0.22 8.36
N SER A 108 -8.61 0.60 8.75
CA SER A 108 -7.45 0.12 9.51
C SER A 108 -7.82 -0.19 10.96
N VAL A 109 -7.29 -1.29 11.49
CA VAL A 109 -7.43 -1.69 12.90
C VAL A 109 -6.06 -1.65 13.58
N GLU A 110 -6.02 -1.47 14.90
CA GLU A 110 -4.77 -1.30 15.65
C GLU A 110 -3.83 -2.50 15.53
N GLU A 111 -4.38 -3.71 15.37
CA GLU A 111 -3.64 -4.96 15.20
C GLU A 111 -3.07 -5.12 13.79
N LYS A 112 -3.58 -4.36 12.81
CA LYS A 112 -3.08 -4.27 11.44
C LYS A 112 -2.85 -2.80 11.08
N PRO A 113 -1.93 -2.13 11.80
CA PRO A 113 -1.61 -0.75 11.47
C PRO A 113 -0.99 -0.77 10.06
N MET A 114 -1.40 0.17 9.22
CA MET A 114 -0.74 0.45 7.94
C MET A 114 0.63 1.10 8.22
N LEU A 115 1.50 0.38 8.93
CA LEU A 115 2.90 0.75 9.10
C LEU A 115 3.50 0.74 7.71
N GLY A 116 4.06 1.88 7.29
CA GLY A 116 4.68 2.02 5.98
C GLY A 116 5.61 0.84 5.70
N THR A 117 5.58 0.35 4.47
CA THR A 117 6.35 -0.84 4.04
C THR A 117 7.87 -0.62 4.01
N VAL A 118 8.35 0.52 4.49
CA VAL A 118 9.73 0.97 4.42
C VAL A 118 10.11 1.82 5.63
N ALA A 119 11.29 1.54 6.20
CA ALA A 119 11.96 2.47 7.11
C ALA A 119 12.74 3.50 6.28
N LEU A 120 12.43 4.79 6.45
CA LEU A 120 13.09 5.89 5.71
C LEU A 120 14.47 6.28 6.28
N ASN A 121 14.77 5.78 7.48
CA ASN A 121 16.01 6.04 8.20
C ASN A 121 16.84 4.75 8.28
N GLY A 122 18.15 4.92 8.44
CA GLY A 122 19.09 3.82 8.51
C GLY A 122 20.47 4.29 8.95
N LEU A 123 21.48 3.45 8.77
CA LEU A 123 22.86 3.77 9.09
C LEU A 123 23.36 4.91 8.18
N VAL A 124 24.00 5.92 8.76
CA VAL A 124 24.60 7.00 7.97
C VAL A 124 25.77 6.41 7.17
N ILE A 125 25.78 6.67 5.87
CA ILE A 125 26.82 6.20 4.96
C ILE A 125 27.45 7.36 4.19
N ASP A 126 28.64 7.15 3.65
CA ASP A 126 29.21 8.01 2.61
C ASP A 126 28.85 7.53 1.19
N ASP A 127 29.42 8.19 0.18
CA ASP A 127 29.20 7.90 -1.24
C ASP A 127 29.68 6.49 -1.66
N ASP A 128 30.58 5.88 -0.90
CA ASP A 128 31.09 4.52 -1.09
C ASP A 128 30.26 3.47 -0.31
N GLN A 129 29.14 3.88 0.28
CA GLN A 129 28.27 3.05 1.11
C GLN A 129 28.92 2.49 2.39
N ARG A 130 30.01 3.12 2.86
CA ARG A 130 30.65 2.76 4.15
C ARG A 130 29.85 3.37 5.29
N VAL A 131 29.61 2.57 6.33
CA VAL A 131 28.91 3.06 7.53
C VAL A 131 29.80 4.03 8.30
N LEU A 132 29.23 5.15 8.74
CA LEU A 132 29.94 6.19 9.48
C LEU A 132 29.71 6.05 10.99
N ASP A 133 30.75 6.34 11.78
CA ASP A 133 30.66 6.46 13.23
C ASP A 133 30.05 7.80 13.67
N LYS A 134 29.96 8.02 14.99
CA LYS A 134 29.44 9.26 15.59
C LYS A 134 30.23 10.53 15.24
N ASN A 135 31.45 10.38 14.74
CA ASN A 135 32.34 11.46 14.33
C ASN A 135 32.39 11.59 12.79
N TYR A 136 31.50 10.88 12.07
CA TYR A 136 31.46 10.81 10.61
C TYR A 136 32.69 10.16 9.96
N ASN A 137 33.44 9.33 10.70
CA ASN A 137 34.53 8.54 10.12
C ASN A 137 34.00 7.19 9.62
N PRO A 138 34.46 6.70 8.45
CA PRO A 138 34.11 5.36 7.98
C PRO A 138 34.57 4.26 8.94
N ILE A 139 33.67 3.33 9.24
CA ILE A 139 33.97 2.11 9.99
C ILE A 139 34.52 1.07 9.01
N GLU A 140 35.75 0.63 9.23
CA GLU A 140 36.42 -0.31 8.34
C GLU A 140 35.66 -1.64 8.23
N GLY A 141 35.45 -2.10 6.98
CA GLY A 141 34.79 -3.36 6.68
C GLY A 141 33.27 -3.37 6.83
N LEU A 142 32.65 -2.26 7.28
CA LEU A 142 31.21 -2.18 7.49
C LEU A 142 30.53 -1.30 6.45
N TYR A 143 29.54 -1.87 5.76
CA TYR A 143 28.78 -1.22 4.70
C TYR A 143 27.27 -1.41 4.93
N ALA A 144 26.47 -0.46 4.45
CA ALA A 144 25.01 -0.55 4.48
C ALA A 144 24.44 -0.12 3.13
N THR A 145 23.39 -0.80 2.68
CA THR A 145 22.79 -0.57 1.36
C THR A 145 21.27 -0.70 1.43
N GLY A 146 20.58 -0.16 0.42
CA GLY A 146 19.12 -0.16 0.36
C GLY A 146 18.49 0.45 1.62
N ASN A 147 17.49 -0.23 2.18
CA ASN A 147 16.76 0.25 3.36
C ASN A 147 17.59 0.21 4.66
N ASN A 148 18.78 -0.41 4.66
CA ASN A 148 19.70 -0.34 5.81
C ASN A 148 20.53 0.95 5.81
N SER A 149 20.61 1.65 4.68
CA SER A 149 21.28 2.95 4.57
C SER A 149 20.31 4.10 4.85
N GLY A 150 20.75 5.07 5.64
CA GLY A 150 20.02 6.30 5.96
C GLY A 150 20.38 7.46 5.05
N GLY A 151 19.76 8.62 5.29
CA GLY A 151 20.07 9.87 4.57
C GLY A 151 19.54 9.94 3.14
N ARG A 152 18.71 8.98 2.74
CA ARG A 152 18.22 8.86 1.37
C ARG A 152 17.02 9.77 1.06
N PHE A 153 16.13 9.86 2.02
CA PHE A 153 14.97 10.74 2.00
C PHE A 153 15.21 11.79 3.07
N ALA A 154 14.91 13.05 2.77
CA ALA A 154 15.04 14.13 3.75
C ALA A 154 13.95 13.98 4.82
N VAL A 155 12.83 14.67 4.65
CA VAL A 155 11.73 14.62 5.62
C VAL A 155 10.65 13.60 5.22
N GLN A 156 10.51 13.30 3.93
CA GLN A 156 9.40 12.51 3.41
C GLN A 156 9.81 11.58 2.27
N TYR A 157 9.07 10.48 2.14
CA TYR A 157 9.18 9.57 1.01
C TYR A 157 8.61 10.24 -0.24
N SER A 158 9.49 10.55 -1.20
CA SER A 158 9.04 11.14 -2.47
C SER A 158 8.44 10.04 -3.34
N THR A 159 7.13 10.11 -3.59
CA THR A 159 6.34 9.08 -4.28
C THR A 159 6.22 9.28 -5.79
N ALA A 160 6.91 10.27 -6.36
CA ALA A 160 6.84 10.54 -7.81
C ALA A 160 7.29 9.35 -8.69
N ILE A 161 7.97 8.36 -8.10
CA ILE A 161 8.44 7.15 -8.79
C ILE A 161 8.04 5.92 -7.96
N SER A 162 7.25 5.04 -8.56
CA SER A 162 6.89 3.75 -7.95
C SER A 162 8.11 2.84 -7.83
N GLY A 163 8.19 2.05 -6.76
CA GLY A 163 9.23 1.03 -6.58
C GLY A 163 10.63 1.56 -6.20
N LEU A 164 10.77 2.84 -5.82
CA LEU A 164 12.06 3.45 -5.48
C LEU A 164 12.89 2.67 -4.47
N THR A 165 12.29 2.27 -3.33
CA THR A 165 12.98 1.48 -2.29
C THR A 165 13.62 0.20 -2.84
N LEU A 166 12.90 -0.55 -3.67
CA LEU A 166 13.37 -1.79 -4.29
C LEU A 166 14.46 -1.51 -5.32
N GLY A 167 14.24 -0.51 -6.17
CA GLY A 167 15.24 -0.05 -7.14
C GLY A 167 16.56 0.31 -6.48
N PHE A 168 16.51 0.99 -5.34
CA PHE A 168 17.70 1.34 -4.58
C PHE A 168 18.38 0.15 -3.91
N ALA A 169 17.63 -0.73 -3.27
CA ALA A 169 18.20 -1.94 -2.66
C ALA A 169 18.94 -2.79 -3.70
N MET A 170 18.34 -3.00 -4.88
CA MET A 170 18.97 -3.77 -5.95
C MET A 170 20.18 -3.06 -6.56
N THR A 171 20.04 -1.78 -6.89
CA THR A 171 21.10 -1.03 -7.59
C THR A 171 22.30 -0.81 -6.70
N LEU A 172 22.10 -0.25 -5.50
CA LEU A 172 23.20 0.03 -4.59
C LEU A 172 23.90 -1.23 -4.11
N GLY A 173 23.13 -2.29 -3.80
CA GLY A 173 23.70 -3.57 -3.38
C GLY A 173 24.56 -4.19 -4.48
N ARG A 174 24.10 -4.14 -5.74
CA ARG A 174 24.87 -4.60 -6.90
C ARG A 174 26.16 -3.79 -7.10
N GLU A 175 26.08 -2.47 -7.05
CA GLU A 175 27.26 -1.62 -7.27
C GLU A 175 28.29 -1.75 -6.14
N LEU A 176 27.85 -1.86 -4.88
CA LEU A 176 28.73 -2.17 -3.76
C LEU A 176 29.43 -3.53 -3.96
N GLY A 177 28.66 -4.56 -4.33
CA GLY A 177 29.21 -5.90 -4.56
C GLY A 177 30.32 -5.92 -5.62
N LYS A 178 30.15 -5.17 -6.72
CA LYS A 178 31.20 -5.01 -7.74
C LYS A 178 32.43 -4.29 -7.20
N ALA A 179 32.22 -3.14 -6.53
CA ALA A 179 33.32 -2.33 -6.02
C ALA A 179 34.18 -3.07 -4.98
N LEU A 180 33.57 -3.98 -4.21
CA LEU A 180 34.30 -4.83 -3.26
C LEU A 180 34.99 -6.02 -3.92
N ALA A 181 34.46 -6.54 -5.04
CA ALA A 181 35.07 -7.66 -5.76
C ALA A 181 36.30 -7.26 -6.59
N GLU A 182 36.45 -5.96 -6.91
CA GLU A 182 37.61 -5.43 -7.64
C GLU A 182 38.82 -5.10 -6.73
N LYS A 183 38.65 -5.17 -5.40
CA LYS A 183 39.70 -4.96 -4.40
C LYS A 183 40.42 -6.25 -4.06
#